data_AF-A0AAW9IX28-F1
#
_entry.id   AF-A0AAW9IX28-F1
#
_cell.length_a   1.000
_cell.length_b   1.000
_cell.length_c   1.000
_cell.angle_alpha   90.00
_cell.angle_beta   90.00
_cell.angle_gamma   90.00
#
_symmetry.space_group_name_H-M   'P 1'
#
loop_
_entity.id
_entity.type
_entity.pdbx_description
1 polymer ?
#
loop_
_entity_poly.entity_id
_entity_poly.type
_entity_poly.pdbx_seq_one_letter_code
_entity_poly.pdbx_strand_id
1 'polypeptide(L)'
;IKRGFIEYKALSYLGKLEVLNIGIPDYVKHENSEKITILKKVEYSKLLKKRNLYDHKGMYGKIAILAGSKGYTGAAYITTEACVKSGSGLITLVSSGYVQDILSCKLVEAMTLDIKEEEKVKDLLENSDVIAIGPGLTEGDLYKNILKDIKSYEEKFFVVDADGLQLISKDRDLMKRIRGR
;
A
#
# COMPACT_ATOMS: atom_id res chain seq x y z
N ILE A 1 18.62 15.18 -14.60
CA ILE A 1 17.57 15.77 -15.47
C ILE A 1 17.16 17.10 -14.86
N LYS A 2 16.64 18.07 -15.63
CA LYS A 2 16.14 19.33 -15.06
C LYS A 2 14.70 19.14 -14.61
N ARG A 3 14.29 19.75 -13.50
CA ARG A 3 12.94 19.60 -12.94
C ARG A 3 11.83 19.97 -13.93
N GLY A 4 12.01 21.02 -14.72
CA GLY A 4 11.03 21.39 -15.75
C GLY A 4 10.77 20.31 -16.80
N PHE A 5 11.65 19.31 -16.95
CA PHE A 5 11.49 18.24 -17.94
C PHE A 5 10.68 17.05 -17.42
N ILE A 6 10.40 17.00 -16.11
CA ILE A 6 9.62 15.93 -15.49
C ILE A 6 8.20 16.37 -15.13
N GLU A 7 7.85 17.63 -15.38
CA GLU A 7 6.49 18.12 -15.14
C GLU A 7 5.53 17.59 -16.21
N TYR A 8 4.34 17.16 -15.79
CA TYR A 8 3.32 16.63 -16.72
C TYR A 8 3.00 17.59 -17.87
N LYS A 9 2.96 18.90 -17.60
CA LYS A 9 2.70 19.92 -18.61
C LYS A 9 3.81 20.01 -19.67
N ALA A 10 5.04 19.63 -19.33
CA ALA A 10 6.17 19.68 -20.25
C ALA A 10 6.15 18.49 -21.22
N LEU A 11 5.55 17.36 -20.86
CA LEU A 11 5.57 16.12 -21.66
C LEU A 11 5.05 16.30 -23.10
N SER A 12 4.07 17.18 -23.32
CA SER A 12 3.54 17.48 -24.66
C SER A 12 4.50 18.27 -25.55
N TYR A 13 5.48 18.95 -24.95
CA TYR A 13 6.49 19.76 -25.65
C TYR A 13 7.83 19.01 -25.78
N LEU A 14 7.99 17.92 -25.03
CA LEU A 14 9.20 17.12 -25.05
C LEU A 14 9.10 16.05 -26.14
N GLY A 15 10.13 15.96 -26.97
CA GLY A 15 10.35 14.80 -27.83
C GLY A 15 11.07 13.68 -27.08
N LYS A 16 11.88 12.92 -27.82
CA LYS A 16 12.78 11.94 -27.21
C LYS A 16 13.82 12.66 -26.34
N LEU A 17 13.78 12.44 -25.03
CA LEU A 17 14.75 13.00 -24.11
C LEU A 17 15.94 12.07 -23.92
N GLU A 18 17.14 12.60 -24.16
CA GLU A 18 18.39 11.90 -23.88
C GLU A 18 19.25 12.73 -22.92
N VAL A 19 19.79 12.08 -21.88
CA VAL A 19 20.71 12.71 -20.93
C VAL A 19 22.13 12.40 -21.38
N LEU A 20 22.80 13.38 -21.98
CA LEU A 20 24.18 13.26 -22.44
C LEU A 20 25.16 13.42 -21.28
N ASN A 21 26.18 12.57 -21.26
CA ASN A 21 27.31 12.72 -20.35
C ASN A 21 28.29 13.74 -20.93
N ILE A 22 28.41 14.88 -20.27
CA ILE A 22 29.31 15.99 -20.68
C ILE A 22 30.56 16.09 -19.80
N GLY A 23 30.94 15.00 -19.11
CA GLY A 23 32.16 14.93 -18.31
C GLY A 23 32.05 15.51 -16.89
N ILE A 24 30.87 15.93 -16.45
CA ILE A 24 30.66 16.38 -15.07
C ILE A 24 30.75 15.17 -14.12
N PRO A 25 31.64 15.18 -13.12
CA PRO A 25 31.74 14.11 -12.13
C PRO A 25 30.44 13.91 -11.32
N ASP A 26 30.15 12.68 -10.92
CA ASP A 26 28.87 12.37 -10.25
C ASP A 26 28.74 13.00 -8.86
N TYR A 27 29.82 13.13 -8.09
CA TYR A 27 29.77 13.79 -6.77
C TYR A 27 29.27 15.24 -6.88
N VAL A 28 29.72 15.97 -7.91
CA VAL A 28 29.25 17.34 -8.20
C VAL A 28 27.76 17.35 -8.52
N LYS A 29 27.28 16.36 -9.30
CA LYS A 29 25.85 16.23 -9.61
C LYS A 29 25.02 15.93 -8.35
N HIS A 30 25.54 15.08 -7.47
CA HIS A 30 24.86 14.72 -6.22
C HIS A 30 24.76 15.91 -5.26
N GLU A 31 25.86 16.64 -5.04
CA GLU A 31 25.88 17.83 -4.18
C GLU A 31 24.95 18.94 -4.67
N ASN A 32 24.85 19.12 -6.00
CA ASN A 32 24.04 20.17 -6.62
C ASN A 32 22.63 19.68 -7.05
N SER A 33 22.18 18.51 -6.58
CA SER A 33 20.86 17.98 -6.93
C SER A 33 19.75 18.48 -5.99
N GLU A 34 18.55 18.72 -6.52
CA GLU A 34 17.34 19.05 -5.73
C GLU A 34 16.79 17.86 -4.92
N LYS A 35 17.59 16.81 -4.67
CA LYS A 35 17.16 15.53 -4.07
C LYS A 35 16.01 14.84 -4.82
N ILE A 36 15.85 15.15 -6.10
CA ILE A 36 14.88 14.50 -7.01
C ILE A 36 15.62 13.43 -7.81
N THR A 37 15.08 12.21 -7.83
CA THR A 37 15.67 11.07 -8.55
C THR A 37 14.65 10.45 -9.50
N ILE A 38 15.08 10.10 -10.72
CA ILE A 38 14.31 9.22 -11.61
C ILE A 38 14.80 7.80 -11.37
N LEU A 39 13.91 6.93 -10.92
CA LEU A 39 14.22 5.52 -10.71
C LEU A 39 14.43 4.81 -12.05
N LYS A 40 15.65 4.30 -12.26
CA LYS A 40 16.00 3.42 -13.38
C LYS A 40 15.70 1.97 -13.01
N LYS A 41 15.61 1.11 -14.04
CA LYS A 41 15.41 -0.34 -13.88
C LYS A 41 16.36 -1.00 -12.89
N VAL A 42 17.65 -0.67 -13.01
CA VAL A 42 18.68 -1.22 -12.12
C VAL A 42 18.48 -0.77 -10.67
N GLU A 43 17.93 0.42 -10.44
CA GLU A 43 17.72 0.96 -9.09
C GLU A 43 16.51 0.30 -8.42
N TYR A 44 15.34 0.29 -9.06
CA TYR A 44 14.16 -0.33 -8.45
C TYR A 44 14.27 -1.85 -8.34
N SER A 45 15.04 -2.51 -9.22
CA SER A 45 15.29 -3.96 -9.12
C SER A 45 15.99 -4.34 -7.81
N LYS A 46 16.79 -3.43 -7.23
CA LYS A 46 17.47 -3.64 -5.95
C LYS A 46 16.54 -3.49 -4.74
N LEU A 47 15.36 -2.89 -4.94
CA LEU A 47 14.34 -2.75 -3.89
C LEU A 47 13.53 -4.04 -3.69
N LEU A 48 13.55 -4.95 -4.68
CA LEU A 48 12.84 -6.22 -4.58
C LEU A 48 13.57 -7.19 -3.65
N LYS A 49 12.83 -7.72 -2.67
CA LYS A 49 13.36 -8.72 -1.74
C LYS A 49 13.70 -10.01 -2.49
N LYS A 50 14.94 -10.48 -2.37
CA LYS A 50 15.33 -11.82 -2.83
C LYS A 50 14.67 -12.88 -1.96
N ARG A 51 14.15 -13.94 -2.57
CA ARG A 51 13.54 -15.08 -1.88
C ARG A 51 14.58 -16.17 -1.63
N ASN A 52 14.68 -16.68 -0.40
CA ASN A 52 15.52 -17.84 -0.11
C ASN A 52 14.68 -19.13 -0.17
N LEU A 53 15.35 -20.24 -0.48
CA LEU A 53 14.73 -21.55 -0.64
C LEU A 53 14.05 -22.06 0.65
N TYR A 54 14.61 -21.71 1.81
CA TYR A 54 14.16 -22.17 3.12
C TYR A 54 13.26 -21.15 3.84
N ASP A 55 12.90 -20.06 3.17
CA ASP A 55 11.98 -19.06 3.74
C ASP A 55 10.55 -19.61 3.76
N HIS A 56 9.80 -19.26 4.80
CA HIS A 56 8.39 -19.60 4.95
C HIS A 56 7.50 -18.36 4.79
N LYS A 57 6.19 -18.57 4.64
CA LYS A 57 5.20 -17.51 4.38
C LYS A 57 5.27 -16.32 5.37
N GLY A 58 5.57 -16.57 6.64
CA GLY A 58 5.73 -15.51 7.64
C GLY A 58 6.87 -14.52 7.37
N MET A 59 7.88 -14.91 6.60
CA MET A 59 9.04 -14.06 6.28
C MET A 59 8.76 -13.02 5.18
N TYR A 60 7.62 -13.13 4.50
CA TYR A 60 7.23 -12.23 3.41
C TYR A 60 6.09 -11.28 3.80
N GLY A 61 5.91 -11.08 5.10
CA GLY A 61 4.96 -10.13 5.66
C GLY A 61 3.52 -10.64 5.68
N LYS A 62 2.76 -10.10 6.63
CA LYS A 62 1.34 -10.30 6.85
C LYS A 62 0.63 -8.98 6.55
N ILE A 63 -0.30 -9.01 5.60
CA ILE A 63 -1.02 -7.83 5.13
C ILE A 63 -2.50 -8.00 5.45
N ALA A 64 -3.05 -7.03 6.19
CA ALA A 64 -4.49 -6.85 6.34
C ALA A 64 -4.96 -5.73 5.40
N ILE A 65 -6.01 -5.99 4.62
CA ILE A 65 -6.54 -5.06 3.64
C ILE A 65 -7.98 -4.73 4.01
N LEU A 66 -8.27 -3.49 4.37
CA LEU A 66 -9.62 -3.01 4.66
C LEU A 66 -10.13 -2.25 3.43
N ALA A 67 -10.88 -2.97 2.59
CA ALA A 67 -11.26 -2.46 1.27
C ALA A 67 -12.60 -3.05 0.80
N GLY A 68 -13.21 -2.34 -0.15
CA GLY A 68 -14.42 -2.74 -0.83
C GLY A 68 -15.69 -2.55 -0.01
N SER A 69 -16.77 -2.36 -0.74
CA SER A 69 -18.13 -2.30 -0.24
C SER A 69 -19.10 -2.64 -1.36
N LYS A 70 -20.41 -2.55 -1.09
CA LYS A 70 -21.42 -2.76 -2.12
C LYS A 70 -21.24 -1.75 -3.27
N GLY A 71 -21.07 -2.25 -4.48
CA GLY A 71 -20.76 -1.43 -5.67
C GLY A 71 -19.27 -1.20 -5.93
N TYR A 72 -18.39 -1.52 -4.97
CA TYR A 72 -16.94 -1.30 -5.07
C TYR A 72 -16.12 -2.57 -4.80
N THR A 73 -16.70 -3.75 -5.09
CA THR A 73 -16.02 -5.05 -4.95
C THR A 73 -14.75 -5.15 -5.81
N GLY A 74 -14.70 -4.47 -6.96
CA GLY A 74 -13.52 -4.42 -7.81
C GLY A 74 -12.30 -3.78 -7.15
N ALA A 75 -12.50 -2.77 -6.30
CA ALA A 75 -11.40 -2.12 -5.59
C ALA A 75 -10.73 -3.07 -4.59
N ALA A 76 -11.54 -3.81 -3.82
CA ALA A 76 -11.05 -4.87 -2.93
C ALA A 76 -10.31 -5.97 -3.72
N TYR A 77 -10.87 -6.40 -4.85
CA TYR A 77 -10.25 -7.43 -5.69
C TYR A 77 -8.88 -7.00 -6.20
N ILE A 78 -8.77 -5.85 -6.87
CA ILE A 78 -7.52 -5.37 -7.47
C ILE A 78 -6.44 -5.18 -6.40
N THR A 79 -6.80 -4.58 -5.27
CA THR A 79 -5.86 -4.34 -4.16
C THR A 79 -5.34 -5.66 -3.60
N THR A 80 -6.23 -6.61 -3.34
CA THR A 80 -5.86 -7.91 -2.76
C THR A 80 -5.03 -8.75 -3.74
N GLU A 81 -5.44 -8.80 -5.01
CA GLU A 81 -4.72 -9.52 -6.06
C GLU A 81 -3.32 -8.92 -6.30
N ALA A 82 -3.17 -7.60 -6.23
CA ALA A 82 -1.87 -6.95 -6.32
C ALA A 82 -0.93 -7.37 -5.18
N CYS A 83 -1.43 -7.50 -3.96
CA CYS A 83 -0.66 -8.00 -2.82
C CYS A 83 -0.24 -9.47 -2.98
N VAL A 84 -1.10 -10.31 -3.55
CA VAL A 84 -0.77 -11.71 -3.88
C VAL A 84 0.34 -11.73 -4.94
N LYS A 85 0.15 -11.00 -6.05
CA LYS A 85 1.09 -10.95 -7.18
C LYS A 85 2.43 -10.31 -6.83
N SER A 86 2.47 -9.39 -5.85
CA SER A 86 3.72 -8.81 -5.35
C SER A 86 4.54 -9.80 -4.51
N GLY A 87 3.95 -10.94 -4.12
CA GLY A 87 4.63 -11.97 -3.37
C GLY A 87 4.60 -11.76 -1.86
N SER A 88 3.53 -11.17 -1.34
CA SER A 88 3.30 -11.07 0.10
C SER A 88 3.05 -12.46 0.69
N GLY A 89 3.42 -12.66 1.96
CA GLY A 89 3.40 -13.97 2.60
C GLY A 89 2.02 -14.45 3.03
N LEU A 90 1.30 -13.59 3.74
CA LEU A 90 -0.07 -13.84 4.20
C LEU A 90 -0.89 -12.59 3.90
N ILE A 91 -2.02 -12.76 3.20
CA ILE A 91 -2.90 -11.66 2.82
C ILE A 91 -4.30 -11.99 3.31
N THR A 92 -4.93 -11.04 4.00
CA THR A 92 -6.33 -11.14 4.42
C THR A 92 -7.09 -9.89 4.00
N LEU A 93 -8.14 -10.05 3.20
CA LEU A 93 -9.11 -9.00 2.90
C LEU A 93 -10.17 -8.96 4.00
N VAL A 94 -10.30 -7.82 4.65
CA VAL A 94 -11.38 -7.50 5.57
C VAL A 94 -12.39 -6.63 4.83
N SER A 95 -13.62 -7.11 4.71
CA SER A 95 -14.72 -6.39 4.06
C SER A 95 -16.06 -6.86 4.61
N SER A 96 -17.18 -6.33 4.09
CA SER A 96 -18.50 -6.87 4.47
C SER A 96 -18.71 -8.29 3.92
N GLY A 97 -19.53 -9.09 4.59
CA GLY A 97 -19.91 -10.42 4.11
C GLY A 97 -20.39 -10.44 2.65
N TYR A 98 -21.08 -9.38 2.19
CA TYR A 98 -21.46 -9.22 0.77
C TYR A 98 -20.26 -9.23 -0.19
N VAL A 99 -19.20 -8.49 0.14
CA VAL A 99 -17.98 -8.44 -0.68
C VAL A 99 -17.23 -9.76 -0.58
N GLN A 100 -17.17 -10.34 0.63
CA GLN A 100 -16.54 -11.63 0.87
C GLN A 100 -17.18 -12.73 0.02
N ASP A 101 -18.50 -12.87 0.01
CA ASP A 101 -19.20 -13.89 -0.77
C ASP A 101 -18.90 -13.79 -2.27
N ILE A 102 -18.83 -12.55 -2.79
CA ILE A 102 -18.54 -12.30 -4.21
C ILE A 102 -17.08 -12.60 -4.55
N LEU A 103 -16.14 -12.25 -3.67
CA LEU A 103 -14.73 -12.35 -3.96
C LEU A 103 -14.09 -13.68 -3.56
N SER A 104 -14.72 -14.46 -2.68
CA SER A 104 -14.18 -15.75 -2.24
C SER A 104 -14.08 -16.78 -3.39
N CYS A 105 -14.81 -16.58 -4.49
CA CYS A 105 -14.68 -17.40 -5.69
C CYS A 105 -13.54 -16.96 -6.63
N LYS A 106 -12.96 -15.77 -6.41
CA LYS A 106 -11.88 -15.20 -7.23
C LYS A 106 -10.55 -15.13 -6.50
N LEU A 107 -10.58 -14.84 -5.21
CA LEU A 107 -9.41 -14.74 -4.34
C LEU A 107 -9.13 -16.12 -3.75
N VAL A 108 -8.39 -16.95 -4.49
CA VAL A 108 -8.09 -18.32 -4.06
C VAL A 108 -6.86 -18.40 -3.15
N GLU A 109 -5.93 -17.46 -3.26
CA GLU A 109 -4.72 -17.41 -2.45
C GLU A 109 -4.84 -16.52 -1.20
N ALA A 110 -5.69 -15.48 -1.26
CA ALA A 110 -5.89 -14.57 -0.14
C ALA A 110 -7.03 -15.04 0.75
N MET A 111 -6.87 -14.86 2.06
CA MET A 111 -7.95 -15.09 3.02
C MET A 111 -8.94 -13.93 2.98
N THR A 112 -10.17 -14.19 3.40
CA THR A 112 -11.20 -13.17 3.58
C THR A 112 -11.78 -13.24 4.99
N LEU A 113 -12.19 -12.09 5.53
CA LEU A 113 -12.77 -11.97 6.86
C LEU A 113 -13.90 -10.93 6.83
N ASP A 114 -15.04 -11.25 7.43
CA ASP A 114 -16.12 -10.29 7.58
C ASP A 114 -15.75 -9.26 8.64
N ILE A 115 -15.90 -7.98 8.31
CA ILE A 115 -15.68 -6.85 9.22
C ILE A 115 -16.54 -6.94 10.49
N LYS A 116 -17.67 -7.65 10.44
CA LYS A 116 -18.54 -7.91 11.60
C LYS A 116 -17.92 -8.87 12.62
N GLU A 117 -16.92 -9.66 12.26
CA GLU A 117 -16.18 -10.53 13.18
C GLU A 117 -15.13 -9.72 13.95
N GLU A 118 -15.57 -8.70 14.69
CA GLU A 118 -14.72 -7.64 15.26
C GLU A 118 -13.51 -8.17 16.05
N GLU A 119 -13.68 -9.20 16.87
CA GLU A 119 -12.58 -9.78 17.65
C GLU A 119 -11.50 -10.39 16.76
N LYS A 120 -11.90 -11.11 15.70
CA LYS A 120 -10.97 -11.70 14.73
C LYS A 120 -10.30 -10.62 13.90
N VAL A 121 -11.03 -9.57 13.55
CA VAL A 121 -10.45 -8.44 12.81
C VAL A 121 -9.41 -7.73 13.68
N LYS A 122 -9.70 -7.48 14.97
CA LYS A 122 -8.74 -6.88 15.90
C LYS A 122 -7.49 -7.74 16.05
N ASP A 123 -7.65 -9.04 16.24
CA ASP A 123 -6.51 -9.98 16.31
C ASP A 123 -5.70 -10.00 15.01
N LEU A 124 -6.36 -10.01 13.85
CA LEU A 124 -5.71 -9.93 12.55
C LEU A 124 -4.88 -8.65 12.42
N LEU A 125 -5.45 -7.50 12.77
CA LEU A 125 -4.76 -6.21 12.66
C LEU A 125 -3.58 -6.13 13.61
N GLU A 126 -3.71 -6.62 14.84
CA GLU A 126 -2.62 -6.66 15.82
C GLU A 126 -1.46 -7.55 15.35
N ASN A 127 -1.76 -8.65 14.65
CA ASN A 127 -0.78 -9.62 14.15
C ASN A 127 -0.28 -9.34 12.72
N SER A 128 -0.69 -8.25 12.08
CA SER A 128 -0.26 -7.87 10.73
C SER A 128 0.92 -6.90 10.76
N ASP A 129 1.80 -7.02 9.75
CA ASP A 129 2.94 -6.12 9.55
C ASP A 129 2.52 -4.86 8.78
N VAL A 130 1.58 -5.02 7.83
CA VAL A 130 1.07 -3.94 6.97
C VAL A 130 -0.44 -3.90 7.01
N ILE A 131 -0.99 -2.70 7.14
CA ILE A 131 -2.42 -2.42 7.10
C ILE A 131 -2.69 -1.49 5.93
N ALA A 132 -3.36 -1.99 4.90
CA ALA A 132 -3.84 -1.20 3.78
C ALA A 132 -5.32 -0.85 3.98
N ILE A 133 -5.70 0.42 3.81
CA ILE A 133 -7.08 0.87 4.00
C ILE A 133 -7.52 1.87 2.93
N GLY A 134 -8.76 1.71 2.47
CA GLY A 134 -9.46 2.78 1.79
C GLY A 134 -10.10 2.44 0.44
N PRO A 135 -9.47 1.65 -0.46
CA PRO A 135 -10.03 1.41 -1.79
C PRO A 135 -11.46 0.87 -1.75
N GLY A 136 -12.43 1.70 -2.16
CA GLY A 136 -13.84 1.32 -2.22
C GLY A 136 -14.53 1.19 -0.87
N LEU A 137 -14.10 1.95 0.15
CA LEU A 137 -14.78 1.99 1.45
C LEU A 137 -15.86 3.06 1.47
N THR A 138 -17.08 2.68 1.83
CA THR A 138 -18.21 3.62 1.94
C THR A 138 -18.67 3.87 3.38
N GLU A 139 -18.42 2.94 4.30
CA GLU A 139 -18.89 2.99 5.70
C GLU A 139 -17.72 3.20 6.67
N GLY A 140 -17.28 4.45 6.87
CA GLY A 140 -16.00 4.71 7.53
C GLY A 140 -15.92 4.48 9.04
N ASP A 141 -17.03 4.58 9.79
CA ASP A 141 -16.97 4.61 11.26
C ASP A 141 -16.56 3.28 11.89
N LEU A 142 -17.02 2.16 11.33
CA LEU A 142 -16.66 0.82 11.80
C LEU A 142 -15.15 0.57 11.64
N TYR A 143 -14.62 0.80 10.44
CA TYR A 143 -13.18 0.66 10.16
C TYR A 143 -12.35 1.60 11.04
N LYS A 144 -12.81 2.84 11.23
CA LYS A 144 -12.14 3.83 12.07
C LYS A 144 -12.04 3.37 13.53
N ASN A 145 -13.12 2.83 14.10
CA ASN A 145 -13.13 2.36 15.48
C ASN A 145 -12.22 1.14 15.65
N ILE A 146 -12.29 0.19 14.72
CA ILE A 146 -11.42 -0.99 14.72
C ILE A 146 -9.95 -0.61 14.62
N LEU A 147 -9.60 0.39 13.78
CA LEU A 147 -8.23 0.87 13.71
C LEU A 147 -7.75 1.39 15.07
N LYS A 148 -8.55 2.24 15.74
CA LYS A 148 -8.17 2.84 17.04
C LYS A 148 -7.84 1.84 18.14
N ASP A 149 -8.39 0.63 18.04
CA ASP A 149 -8.21 -0.44 19.01
C ASP A 149 -6.85 -1.16 18.85
N ILE A 150 -6.12 -0.91 17.77
CA ILE A 150 -4.76 -1.43 17.59
C ILE A 150 -3.86 -0.89 18.70
N LYS A 151 -3.07 -1.76 19.33
CA LYS A 151 -2.18 -1.38 20.43
C LYS A 151 -0.76 -1.13 19.91
N SER A 152 -0.25 -2.02 19.06
CA SER A 152 1.10 -1.98 18.50
C SER A 152 1.22 -1.16 17.20
N TYR A 153 0.62 0.04 17.17
CA TYR A 153 0.71 0.95 16.00
C TYR A 153 2.15 1.20 15.53
N GLU A 154 3.09 1.24 16.48
CA GLU A 154 4.48 1.56 16.22
C GLU A 154 5.24 0.47 15.47
N GLU A 155 4.70 -0.75 15.42
CA GLU A 155 5.33 -1.92 14.80
C GLU A 155 4.77 -2.19 13.39
N LYS A 156 3.85 -1.34 12.93
CA LYS A 156 3.03 -1.56 11.73
C LYS A 156 3.31 -0.52 10.67
N PHE A 157 3.19 -0.91 9.42
CA PHE A 157 3.17 0.01 8.28
C PHE A 157 1.74 0.25 7.81
N PHE A 158 1.43 1.48 7.41
CA PHE A 158 0.10 1.83 6.94
C PHE A 158 0.13 2.33 5.50
N VAL A 159 -0.72 1.74 4.66
CA VAL A 159 -0.98 2.23 3.30
C VAL A 159 -2.39 2.76 3.26
N VAL A 160 -2.51 4.08 3.15
CA VAL A 160 -3.80 4.78 3.15
C VAL A 160 -4.04 5.33 1.76
N ASP A 161 -5.13 4.90 1.14
CA ASP A 161 -5.53 5.33 -0.20
C ASP A 161 -7.01 5.71 -0.25
N ALA A 162 -7.44 6.40 -1.32
CA ALA A 162 -8.83 6.70 -1.64
C ALA A 162 -9.66 7.17 -0.42
N ASP A 163 -10.77 6.49 -0.12
CA ASP A 163 -11.68 6.82 0.98
C ASP A 163 -11.01 6.70 2.37
N GLY A 164 -9.92 5.95 2.48
CA GLY A 164 -9.10 5.85 3.69
C GLY A 164 -8.45 7.18 4.07
N LEU A 165 -8.06 8.00 3.08
CA LEU A 165 -7.54 9.36 3.32
C LEU A 165 -8.61 10.25 3.95
N GLN A 166 -9.84 10.17 3.45
CA GLN A 166 -10.96 10.92 4.00
C GLN A 166 -11.33 10.42 5.41
N LEU A 167 -11.29 9.11 5.64
CA LEU A 167 -11.57 8.50 6.95
C LEU A 167 -10.57 8.97 8.02
N ILE A 168 -9.28 8.94 7.70
CA ILE A 168 -8.21 9.31 8.64
C ILE A 168 -8.12 10.82 8.82
N SER A 169 -8.33 11.63 7.77
CA SER A 169 -8.28 13.10 7.89
C SER A 169 -9.31 13.67 8.87
N LYS A 170 -10.42 12.97 9.10
CA LYS A 170 -11.45 13.34 10.08
C LYS A 170 -11.08 13.01 11.53
N ASP A 171 -9.92 12.39 11.79
CA ASP A 171 -9.47 12.01 13.11
C ASP A 171 -7.99 12.32 13.35
N ARG A 172 -7.76 13.43 14.07
CA ARG A 172 -6.39 13.90 14.34
C ARG A 172 -5.58 12.94 15.19
N ASP A 173 -6.20 12.19 16.09
CA ASP A 173 -5.48 11.30 16.99
C ASP A 173 -5.05 10.03 16.26
N LEU A 174 -5.94 9.45 15.45
CA LEU A 174 -5.59 8.35 14.55
C LEU A 174 -4.48 8.75 13.59
N MET A 175 -4.58 9.94 12.98
CA MET A 175 -3.56 10.46 12.06
C MET A 175 -2.20 10.62 12.75
N LYS A 176 -2.17 11.08 14.02
CA LYS A 176 -0.91 11.19 14.78
C LYS A 176 -0.27 9.82 15.05
N ARG A 177 -1.08 8.79 15.33
CA ARG A 177 -0.58 7.44 15.59
C ARG A 177 0.02 6.78 14.35
N ILE A 178 -0.58 7.02 13.18
CA ILE A 178 -0.13 6.47 11.90
C ILE A 178 1.02 7.27 11.29
N ARG A 179 1.21 8.54 11.69
CA ARG A 179 2.22 9.42 11.09
C ARG A 179 3.63 8.84 11.23
N GLY A 180 4.33 8.72 10.10
CA GLY A 180 5.72 8.23 10.06
C GLY A 180 5.83 6.70 10.07
N ARG A 181 4.70 6.02 9.90
CA ARG A 181 4.56 4.57 9.74
C ARG A 181 4.06 4.25 8.33
#